data_AF-A0A7L3WI92-F1
#
_entry.id   AF-A0A7L3WI92-F1
#
_cell.length_a   1.000
_cell.length_b   1.000
_cell.length_c   1.000
_cell.angle_alpha   90.00
_cell.angle_beta   90.00
_cell.angle_gamma   90.00
#
_symmetry.space_group_name_H-M   'P 1'
#
loop_
_entity.id
_entity.type
_entity.pdbx_description
1 polymer ?
#
loop_
_entity_poly.entity_id
_entity_poly.type
_entity_poly.pdbx_seq_one_letter_code
_entity_poly.pdbx_strand_id
1 'polypeptide(L)'
;INRRGMPPKAGGEVVFSCPVRKVLQPIQFTDPGKIKRIRGTAYSVRVSPQIANRMVESARSILNKFLPDIYIYTDHMKGVSSGKSPGFGMCLTAETINGTVLSAELASNPQGQGAAVLPEELGQNCAKLLLEEVYRGGCVDSTNQSLALLLMTLGQRDVSKVLLGPLSPYTIEFLRHLRSFFQIMFKIETKTPEEEHMGGEKVLMTCVGIGFSNLSKTIR
;
A
#
# COMPACT_ATOMS: atom_id res chain seq x y z
N ILE A 1 -7.67 -13.82 -7.62
CA ILE A 1 -7.91 -14.51 -6.34
C ILE A 1 -8.92 -15.61 -6.63
N ASN A 2 -8.64 -16.86 -6.23
CA ASN A 2 -9.58 -17.97 -6.46
C ASN A 2 -10.58 -18.07 -5.30
N ARG A 3 -10.10 -17.90 -4.06
CA ARG A 3 -10.93 -17.94 -2.84
C ARG A 3 -10.43 -16.93 -1.82
N ARG A 4 -11.32 -16.25 -1.11
CA ARG A 4 -10.96 -15.44 0.06
C ARG A 4 -11.07 -16.27 1.33
N GLY A 5 -10.30 -15.93 2.36
CA GLY A 5 -10.38 -16.58 3.67
C GLY A 5 -10.03 -15.61 4.77
N MET A 6 -10.91 -15.48 5.76
CA MET A 6 -10.71 -14.61 6.92
C MET A 6 -10.20 -15.43 8.11
N PRO A 7 -9.46 -14.82 9.05
CA PRO A 7 -9.18 -15.45 10.33
C PRO A 7 -10.49 -15.73 11.10
N PRO A 8 -10.53 -16.76 11.98
CA PRO A 8 -9.41 -17.64 12.35
C PRO A 8 -9.25 -18.89 11.44
N LYS A 9 -10.31 -19.37 10.77
CA LYS A 9 -10.25 -20.66 10.04
C LYS A 9 -9.70 -20.54 8.61
N ALA A 10 -9.53 -19.32 8.10
CA ALA A 10 -8.95 -19.00 6.79
C ALA A 10 -9.58 -19.82 5.64
N GLY A 11 -8.75 -20.44 4.78
CA GLY A 11 -9.19 -21.20 3.61
C GLY A 11 -9.24 -20.38 2.31
N GLY A 12 -8.48 -19.30 2.24
CA GLY A 12 -8.27 -18.53 1.01
C GLY A 12 -7.26 -19.19 0.07
N GLU A 13 -7.32 -18.82 -1.20
CA GLU A 13 -6.45 -19.31 -2.25
C GLU A 13 -6.12 -18.18 -3.23
N VAL A 14 -4.83 -17.91 -3.40
CA VAL A 14 -4.29 -16.87 -4.27
C VAL A 14 -3.29 -17.50 -5.22
N VAL A 15 -3.47 -17.25 -6.52
CA VAL A 15 -2.47 -17.56 -7.54
C VAL A 15 -1.66 -16.30 -7.77
N PHE A 16 -0.37 -16.36 -7.46
CA PHE A 16 0.57 -15.28 -7.70
C PHE A 16 1.43 -15.61 -8.92
N SER A 17 1.48 -14.70 -9.88
CA SER A 17 2.34 -14.79 -11.06
C SER A 17 3.19 -13.52 -11.13
N CYS A 18 4.50 -13.68 -11.27
CA CYS A 18 5.45 -12.57 -11.30
C CYS A 18 6.45 -12.77 -12.45
N PRO A 19 6.66 -11.75 -13.31
CA PRO A 19 7.63 -11.88 -14.40
C PRO A 19 9.05 -11.93 -13.85
N VAL A 20 9.86 -12.87 -14.35
CA VAL A 20 11.26 -12.98 -13.97
C VAL A 20 12.08 -11.89 -14.66
N ARG A 21 12.53 -10.90 -13.88
CA ARG A 21 13.46 -9.85 -14.32
C ARG A 21 14.91 -10.29 -14.04
N LYS A 22 15.82 -9.95 -14.97
CA LYS A 22 17.26 -10.21 -14.80
C LYS A 22 17.89 -9.17 -13.89
N VAL A 23 17.59 -7.91 -14.14
CA VAL A 23 18.10 -6.75 -13.42
C VAL A 23 16.94 -5.82 -13.08
N LEU A 24 17.09 -5.09 -11.98
CA LEU A 24 16.19 -4.02 -11.59
C LEU A 24 16.78 -2.68 -12.05
N GLN A 25 15.97 -1.88 -12.75
CA GLN A 25 16.39 -0.57 -13.21
C GLN A 25 16.34 0.43 -12.04
N PRO A 26 17.32 1.34 -11.95
CA PRO A 26 17.28 2.47 -11.01
C PRO A 26 16.04 3.33 -11.26
N ILE A 27 15.52 3.94 -10.19
CA ILE A 27 14.32 4.78 -10.26
C ILE A 27 14.61 6.21 -9.82
N GLN A 28 13.96 7.17 -10.48
CA GLN A 28 13.90 8.58 -10.06
C GLN A 28 12.45 8.90 -9.73
N PHE A 29 12.06 8.64 -8.48
CA PHE A 29 10.67 8.71 -8.04
C PHE A 29 10.49 9.78 -6.97
N THR A 30 10.63 11.03 -7.38
CA THR A 30 10.74 12.19 -6.49
C THR A 30 9.54 13.12 -6.51
N ASP A 31 8.66 13.00 -7.50
CA ASP A 31 7.46 13.84 -7.61
C ASP A 31 6.19 13.00 -7.41
N PRO A 32 5.52 13.11 -6.26
CA PRO A 32 4.31 12.34 -5.98
C PRO A 32 3.14 12.74 -6.91
N GLY A 33 3.10 14.00 -7.37
CA GLY A 33 2.01 14.54 -8.17
C GLY A 33 0.68 14.70 -7.41
N LYS A 34 -0.31 15.29 -8.07
CA LYS A 34 -1.67 15.46 -7.51
C LYS A 34 -2.48 14.17 -7.63
N ILE A 35 -3.34 13.92 -6.63
CA ILE A 35 -4.31 12.82 -6.67
C ILE A 35 -5.29 13.05 -7.83
N LYS A 36 -5.35 12.09 -8.75
CA LYS A 36 -6.24 12.10 -9.91
C LYS A 36 -7.58 11.46 -9.57
N ARG A 37 -7.55 10.33 -8.88
CA ARG A 37 -8.73 9.49 -8.62
C ARG A 37 -8.51 8.53 -7.47
N ILE A 38 -9.59 8.05 -6.87
CA ILE A 38 -9.55 6.98 -5.87
C ILE A 38 -10.25 5.74 -6.42
N ARG A 39 -9.59 4.59 -6.27
CA ARG A 39 -10.14 3.27 -6.53
C ARG A 39 -10.15 2.46 -5.24
N GLY A 40 -10.90 1.38 -5.20
CA GLY A 40 -10.90 0.52 -4.02
C GLY A 40 -11.74 -0.72 -4.21
N THR A 41 -11.62 -1.65 -3.26
CA THR A 41 -12.45 -2.85 -3.17
C THR A 41 -12.94 -3.02 -1.74
N ALA A 42 -14.25 -3.01 -1.56
CA ALA A 42 -14.96 -3.36 -0.35
C ALA A 42 -15.37 -4.82 -0.43
N TYR A 43 -14.72 -5.70 0.33
CA TYR A 43 -14.96 -7.13 0.29
C TYR A 43 -15.74 -7.63 1.51
N SER A 44 -16.54 -8.67 1.31
CA SER A 44 -17.30 -9.32 2.39
C SER A 44 -17.47 -10.80 2.11
N VAL A 45 -17.24 -11.63 3.12
CA VAL A 45 -17.27 -13.10 3.00
C VAL A 45 -18.10 -13.70 4.13
N ARG A 46 -18.99 -14.65 3.79
CA ARG A 46 -19.92 -15.32 4.72
C ARG A 46 -20.76 -14.38 5.61
N VAL A 47 -20.96 -13.15 5.16
CA VAL A 47 -21.82 -12.14 5.80
C VAL A 47 -22.77 -11.54 4.76
N SER A 48 -23.71 -10.68 5.16
CA SER A 48 -24.64 -10.05 4.23
C SER A 48 -23.89 -9.15 3.22
N PRO A 49 -24.24 -9.17 1.92
CA PRO A 49 -23.67 -8.24 0.93
C PRO A 49 -23.94 -6.77 1.24
N GLN A 50 -24.97 -6.47 2.05
CA GLN A 50 -25.26 -5.11 2.51
C GLN A 50 -24.11 -4.51 3.32
N ILE A 51 -23.26 -5.34 3.94
CA ILE A 51 -22.08 -4.86 4.67
C ILE A 51 -21.11 -4.15 3.74
N ALA A 52 -20.86 -4.68 2.55
CA ALA A 52 -19.99 -4.02 1.57
C ALA A 52 -20.56 -2.68 1.10
N ASN A 53 -21.86 -2.63 0.84
CA ASN A 53 -22.52 -1.38 0.41
C ASN A 53 -22.43 -0.29 1.49
N ARG A 54 -22.68 -0.64 2.77
CA ARG A 54 -22.57 0.29 3.90
C ARG A 54 -21.14 0.84 4.06
N MET A 55 -20.10 0.01 3.87
CA MET A 55 -18.71 0.46 3.86
C MET A 55 -18.43 1.45 2.73
N VAL A 56 -18.94 1.19 1.53
CA VAL A 56 -18.77 2.07 0.37
C VAL A 56 -19.42 3.43 0.61
N GLU A 57 -20.66 3.45 1.09
CA GLU A 57 -21.39 4.69 1.39
C GLU A 57 -20.66 5.52 2.46
N SER A 58 -20.22 4.88 3.54
CA SER A 58 -19.52 5.56 4.62
C SER A 58 -18.15 6.08 4.20
N ALA A 59 -17.39 5.34 3.39
CA ALA A 59 -16.13 5.81 2.81
C ALA A 59 -16.35 7.02 1.88
N ARG A 60 -17.34 6.94 0.99
CA ARG A 60 -17.69 8.03 0.07
C ARG A 60 -18.15 9.29 0.80
N SER A 61 -18.83 9.16 1.95
CA SER A 61 -19.26 10.30 2.77
C SER A 61 -18.10 11.21 3.18
N ILE A 62 -16.89 10.65 3.34
CA ILE A 62 -15.67 11.39 3.65
C ILE A 62 -14.98 11.84 2.37
N LEU A 63 -14.74 10.90 1.44
CA LEU A 63 -13.88 11.15 0.28
C LEU A 63 -14.50 12.10 -0.75
N ASN A 64 -15.84 12.11 -0.91
CA ASN A 64 -16.53 13.01 -1.85
C ASN A 64 -16.31 14.50 -1.54
N LYS A 65 -15.87 14.84 -0.33
CA LYS A 65 -15.52 16.23 0.05
C LYS A 65 -14.24 16.73 -0.62
N PHE A 66 -13.40 15.81 -1.11
CA PHE A 66 -12.07 16.13 -1.67
C PHE A 66 -12.00 15.95 -3.19
N LEU A 67 -12.60 14.89 -3.74
CA LEU A 67 -12.66 14.68 -5.18
C LEU A 67 -13.90 13.86 -5.60
N PRO A 68 -14.43 14.08 -6.81
CA PRO A 68 -15.62 13.37 -7.29
C PRO A 68 -15.32 12.00 -7.93
N ASP A 69 -14.13 11.79 -8.51
CA ASP A 69 -13.77 10.53 -9.20
C ASP A 69 -13.34 9.44 -8.20
N ILE A 70 -14.33 8.86 -7.53
CA ILE A 70 -14.18 7.77 -6.57
C ILE A 70 -15.01 6.58 -7.03
N TYR A 71 -14.34 5.44 -7.21
CA TYR A 71 -14.99 4.18 -7.59
C TYR A 71 -14.51 3.02 -6.72
N ILE A 72 -15.42 2.46 -5.92
CA ILE A 72 -15.12 1.35 -5.00
C ILE A 72 -15.93 0.13 -5.45
N TYR A 73 -15.24 -0.94 -5.84
CA TYR A 73 -15.85 -2.21 -6.21
C TYR A 73 -16.37 -2.93 -4.98
N THR A 74 -17.54 -3.56 -5.06
CA THR A 74 -18.03 -4.47 -4.03
C THR A 74 -17.73 -5.91 -4.42
N ASP A 75 -17.04 -6.65 -3.54
CA ASP A 75 -16.65 -8.04 -3.76
C ASP A 75 -17.26 -8.92 -2.67
N HIS A 76 -18.41 -9.52 -2.97
CA HIS A 76 -19.11 -10.44 -2.09
C HIS A 76 -18.84 -11.89 -2.49
N MET A 77 -18.32 -12.69 -1.56
CA MET A 77 -18.12 -14.13 -1.78
C MET A 77 -19.02 -14.98 -0.88
N LYS A 78 -19.62 -16.03 -1.47
CA LYS A 78 -20.47 -17.05 -0.81
C LYS A 78 -19.95 -18.46 -1.03
N GLY A 79 -20.37 -19.39 -0.19
CA GLY A 79 -20.09 -20.81 -0.37
C GLY A 79 -18.59 -21.13 -0.29
N VAL A 80 -18.10 -21.98 -1.20
CA VAL A 80 -16.72 -22.49 -1.16
C VAL A 80 -15.67 -21.41 -1.43
N SER A 81 -16.01 -20.35 -2.18
CA SER A 81 -15.09 -19.24 -2.46
C SER A 81 -14.89 -18.27 -1.30
N SER A 82 -15.72 -18.39 -0.25
CA SER A 82 -15.73 -17.50 0.91
C SER A 82 -14.92 -18.00 2.12
N GLY A 83 -14.09 -19.03 1.92
CA GLY A 83 -13.26 -19.62 2.97
C GLY A 83 -14.11 -20.25 4.07
N LYS A 84 -13.62 -20.27 5.32
CA LYS A 84 -14.24 -20.95 6.46
C LYS A 84 -14.72 -20.03 7.58
N SER A 85 -14.38 -18.75 7.53
CA SER A 85 -14.72 -17.76 8.57
C SER A 85 -15.36 -16.51 7.95
N PRO A 86 -16.33 -15.89 8.65
CA PRO A 86 -16.91 -14.62 8.24
C PRO A 86 -15.97 -13.46 8.47
N GLY A 87 -16.10 -12.44 7.63
CA GLY A 87 -15.38 -11.18 7.79
C GLY A 87 -15.60 -10.25 6.61
N PHE A 88 -15.16 -9.01 6.77
CA PHE A 88 -15.28 -7.97 5.77
C PHE A 88 -14.14 -6.98 5.92
N GLY A 89 -13.92 -6.18 4.89
CA GLY A 89 -12.88 -5.17 4.92
C GLY A 89 -12.89 -4.35 3.64
N MET A 90 -12.01 -3.36 3.61
CA MET A 90 -11.90 -2.45 2.49
C MET A 90 -10.43 -2.14 2.24
N CYS A 91 -10.08 -2.06 0.97
CA CYS A 91 -8.81 -1.55 0.49
C CYS A 91 -9.11 -0.36 -0.42
N LEU A 92 -8.49 0.78 -0.16
CA LEU A 92 -8.58 1.97 -0.98
C LEU A 92 -7.19 2.32 -1.53
N THR A 93 -7.17 2.83 -2.75
CA THR A 93 -5.96 3.24 -3.45
C THR A 93 -6.19 4.62 -4.09
N ALA A 94 -5.34 5.59 -3.76
CA ALA A 94 -5.31 6.89 -4.40
C ALA A 94 -4.24 6.90 -5.49
N GLU A 95 -4.65 7.16 -6.74
CA GLU A 95 -3.76 7.23 -7.89
C GLU A 95 -3.46 8.69 -8.23
N THR A 96 -2.20 9.02 -8.43
CA THR A 96 -1.77 10.36 -8.85
C THR A 96 -1.58 10.46 -10.36
N ILE A 97 -1.50 11.69 -10.86
CA ILE A 97 -1.20 11.97 -12.28
C ILE A 97 0.16 11.44 -12.73
N ASN A 98 1.11 11.27 -11.81
CA ASN A 98 2.48 10.83 -12.08
C ASN A 98 2.68 9.32 -11.89
N GLY A 99 1.60 8.57 -11.66
CA GLY A 99 1.65 7.11 -11.50
C GLY A 99 1.97 6.63 -10.08
N THR A 100 2.00 7.53 -9.09
CA THR A 100 2.06 7.15 -7.68
C THR A 100 0.75 6.53 -7.24
N VAL A 101 0.84 5.45 -6.46
CA VAL A 101 -0.32 4.80 -5.86
C VAL A 101 -0.10 4.70 -4.36
N LEU A 102 -0.96 5.37 -3.60
CA LEU A 102 -0.98 5.29 -2.14
C LEU A 102 -2.12 4.39 -1.72
N SER A 103 -1.89 3.48 -0.77
CA SER A 103 -2.90 2.51 -0.36
C SER A 103 -3.18 2.57 1.15
N ALA A 104 -4.42 2.25 1.50
CA ALA A 104 -4.82 2.01 2.87
C ALA A 104 -5.81 0.87 2.91
N GLU A 105 -5.69 0.01 3.91
CA GLU A 105 -6.59 -1.13 4.09
C GLU A 105 -6.99 -1.29 5.56
N LEU A 106 -8.21 -1.78 5.76
CA LEU A 106 -8.70 -2.15 7.07
C LEU A 106 -9.65 -3.33 6.97
N ALA A 107 -9.54 -4.25 7.93
CA ALA A 107 -10.36 -5.45 8.01
C ALA A 107 -11.09 -5.53 9.35
N SER A 108 -12.22 -6.22 9.37
CA SER A 108 -12.95 -6.53 10.58
C SER A 108 -12.14 -7.45 11.49
N ASN A 109 -12.35 -7.35 12.80
CA ASN A 109 -11.77 -8.28 13.76
C ASN A 109 -12.15 -9.74 13.45
N PRO A 110 -11.28 -10.72 13.77
CA PRO A 110 -11.60 -12.13 13.63
C PRO A 110 -12.86 -12.50 14.41
N GLN A 111 -13.61 -13.49 13.90
CA GLN A 111 -14.81 -13.96 14.58
C GLN A 111 -14.52 -14.38 16.03
N GLY A 112 -15.24 -13.78 16.98
CA GLY A 112 -15.10 -14.08 18.41
C GLY A 112 -13.92 -13.40 19.10
N GLN A 113 -13.23 -12.46 18.44
CA GLN A 113 -12.14 -11.68 19.01
C GLN A 113 -12.44 -10.18 18.93
N GLY A 114 -12.18 -9.46 20.02
CA GLY A 114 -12.34 -8.01 20.08
C GLY A 114 -13.78 -7.53 20.03
N ALA A 115 -13.95 -6.21 19.97
CA ALA A 115 -15.24 -5.58 19.82
C ALA A 115 -15.79 -5.77 18.40
N ALA A 116 -17.12 -5.82 18.29
CA ALA A 116 -17.80 -5.83 17.00
C ALA A 116 -17.50 -4.53 16.26
N VAL A 117 -16.94 -4.65 15.04
CA VAL A 117 -16.64 -3.49 14.19
C VAL A 117 -17.88 -3.18 13.36
N LEU A 118 -18.32 -1.92 13.36
CA LEU A 118 -19.40 -1.48 12.48
C LEU A 118 -18.86 -1.25 11.05
N PRO A 119 -19.57 -1.71 10.00
CA PRO A 119 -19.15 -1.48 8.62
C PRO A 119 -18.95 0.01 8.28
N GLU A 120 -19.81 0.88 8.82
CA GLU A 120 -19.72 2.32 8.60
C GLU A 120 -18.42 2.89 9.17
N GLU A 121 -18.10 2.53 10.41
CA GLU A 121 -16.87 2.95 11.08
C GLU A 121 -15.63 2.43 10.34
N LEU A 122 -15.65 1.17 9.89
CA LEU A 122 -14.56 0.60 9.08
C LEU A 122 -14.35 1.43 7.81
N GLY A 123 -15.43 1.73 7.08
CA GLY A 123 -15.35 2.52 5.86
C GLY A 123 -14.83 3.95 6.10
N GLN A 124 -15.29 4.60 7.17
CA GLN A 124 -14.80 5.92 7.56
C GLN A 124 -13.33 5.91 7.98
N ASN A 125 -12.92 4.94 8.79
CA ASN A 125 -11.56 4.86 9.29
C ASN A 125 -10.57 4.52 8.19
N CYS A 126 -10.91 3.61 7.27
CA CYS A 126 -10.07 3.33 6.10
C CYS A 126 -9.94 4.55 5.17
N ALA A 127 -11.01 5.34 4.98
CA ALA A 127 -10.92 6.61 4.25
C ALA A 127 -10.00 7.62 4.95
N LYS A 128 -10.06 7.73 6.28
CA LYS A 128 -9.15 8.60 7.07
C LYS A 128 -7.70 8.15 6.97
N LEU A 129 -7.43 6.84 7.03
CA LEU A 129 -6.09 6.29 6.85
C LEU A 129 -5.52 6.60 5.46
N LEU A 130 -6.35 6.50 4.40
CA LEU A 130 -5.93 6.90 3.06
C LEU A 130 -5.57 8.39 3.00
N LEU A 131 -6.39 9.24 3.62
CA LEU A 131 -6.13 10.69 3.68
C LEU A 131 -4.86 11.00 4.49
N GLU A 132 -4.55 10.21 5.51
CA GLU A 132 -3.29 10.31 6.27
C GLU A 132 -2.08 9.99 5.38
N GLU A 133 -2.16 8.93 4.57
CA GLU A 133 -1.10 8.62 3.59
C GLU A 133 -0.95 9.73 2.53
N VAL A 134 -2.06 10.29 2.05
CA VAL A 134 -2.04 11.45 1.15
C VAL A 134 -1.40 12.67 1.83
N TYR A 135 -1.73 12.92 3.10
CA TYR A 135 -1.15 14.01 3.87
C TYR A 135 0.35 13.86 4.05
N ARG A 136 0.85 12.65 4.31
CA ARG A 136 2.29 12.35 4.40
C ARG A 136 3.04 12.67 3.09
N GLY A 137 2.35 12.60 1.94
CA GLY A 137 2.80 13.23 0.69
C GLY A 137 4.04 12.60 0.03
N GLY A 138 4.37 11.35 0.39
CA GLY A 138 5.43 10.57 -0.26
C GLY A 138 4.99 9.94 -1.57
N CYS A 139 5.96 9.49 -2.36
CA CYS A 139 5.72 8.66 -3.55
C CYS A 139 5.41 7.20 -3.22
N VAL A 140 5.67 6.77 -1.99
CA VAL A 140 5.38 5.41 -1.50
C VAL A 140 4.70 5.53 -0.15
N ASP A 141 3.63 4.75 0.04
CA ASP A 141 2.90 4.67 1.31
C ASP A 141 3.74 4.02 2.41
N SER A 142 3.39 4.31 3.66
CA SER A 142 4.19 3.91 4.83
C SER A 142 4.43 2.40 4.93
N THR A 143 3.46 1.59 4.49
CA THR A 143 3.51 0.12 4.50
C THR A 143 4.53 -0.44 3.51
N ASN A 144 4.70 0.16 2.32
CA ASN A 144 5.56 -0.37 1.26
C ASN A 144 6.94 0.30 1.17
N GLN A 145 7.26 1.25 2.07
CA GLN A 145 8.56 1.94 2.12
C GLN A 145 9.73 0.94 2.11
N SER A 146 9.68 -0.06 2.99
CA SER A 146 10.75 -1.07 3.14
C SER A 146 10.99 -1.86 1.85
N LEU A 147 9.92 -2.28 1.17
CA LEU A 147 9.99 -3.00 -0.10
C LEU A 147 10.60 -2.12 -1.20
N ALA A 148 10.20 -0.85 -1.30
CA ALA A 148 10.77 0.08 -2.26
C ALA A 148 12.29 0.26 -2.04
N LEU A 149 12.72 0.45 -0.79
CA LEU A 149 14.13 0.61 -0.44
C LEU A 149 14.95 -0.68 -0.69
N LEU A 150 14.35 -1.86 -0.47
CA LEU A 150 14.99 -3.13 -0.81
C LEU A 150 15.22 -3.24 -2.32
N LEU A 151 14.21 -2.92 -3.14
CA LEU A 151 14.31 -2.99 -4.59
C LEU A 151 15.34 -1.98 -5.15
N MET A 152 15.43 -0.78 -4.57
CA MET A 152 16.49 0.19 -4.91
C MET A 152 17.88 -0.34 -4.56
N THR A 153 18.01 -0.99 -3.39
CA THR A 153 19.28 -1.60 -2.94
C THR A 153 19.75 -2.68 -3.90
N LEU A 154 18.83 -3.53 -4.36
CA LEU A 154 19.07 -4.60 -5.33
C LEU A 154 19.14 -4.10 -6.79
N GLY A 155 19.08 -2.78 -7.02
CA GLY A 155 19.20 -2.17 -8.34
C GLY A 155 20.57 -2.36 -8.98
N GLN A 156 20.68 -1.93 -10.24
CA GLN A 156 21.98 -1.75 -10.89
C GLN A 156 22.83 -0.70 -10.16
N ARG A 157 24.14 -0.67 -10.43
CA ARG A 157 25.11 0.28 -9.83
C ARG A 157 24.93 1.69 -10.38
N ASP A 158 23.81 2.29 -10.04
CA ASP A 158 23.42 3.63 -10.43
C ASP A 158 22.49 4.22 -9.36
N VAL A 159 22.34 5.53 -9.38
CA VAL A 159 21.65 6.29 -8.34
C VAL A 159 20.15 6.11 -8.48
N SER A 160 19.52 5.62 -7.41
CA SER A 160 18.07 5.65 -7.25
C SER A 160 17.68 6.69 -6.22
N LYS A 161 16.63 7.45 -6.51
CA LYS A 161 16.04 8.44 -5.59
C LYS A 161 14.55 8.15 -5.42
N VAL A 162 14.07 8.19 -4.18
CA VAL A 162 12.64 8.13 -3.87
C VAL A 162 12.28 9.16 -2.82
N LEU A 163 11.20 9.91 -3.03
CA LEU A 163 10.64 10.79 -2.02
C LEU A 163 9.62 10.00 -1.19
N LEU A 164 9.82 9.94 0.12
CA LEU A 164 8.93 9.28 1.06
C LEU A 164 8.27 10.30 1.98
N GLY A 165 7.18 9.90 2.63
CA GLY A 165 6.71 10.58 3.84
C GLY A 165 7.63 10.27 5.03
N PRO A 166 7.18 10.54 6.27
CA PRO A 166 7.92 10.19 7.47
C PRO A 166 8.26 8.68 7.50
N LEU A 167 9.48 8.35 7.92
CA LEU A 167 9.92 6.95 7.98
C LEU A 167 9.19 6.23 9.12
N SER A 168 8.61 5.07 8.81
CA SER A 168 8.03 4.21 9.85
C SER A 168 9.14 3.62 10.74
N PRO A 169 8.86 3.29 12.02
CA PRO A 169 9.81 2.57 12.87
C PRO A 169 10.32 1.27 12.23
N TYR A 170 9.44 0.56 11.51
CA TYR A 170 9.81 -0.63 10.75
C TYR A 170 10.84 -0.33 9.66
N THR A 171 10.63 0.74 8.89
CA THR A 171 11.55 1.18 7.83
C THR A 171 12.92 1.55 8.39
N ILE A 172 12.97 2.19 9.56
CA ILE A 172 14.22 2.58 10.22
C ILE A 172 15.04 1.35 10.60
N GLU A 173 14.43 0.34 11.22
CA GLU A 173 15.13 -0.92 11.52
C GLU A 173 15.55 -1.65 10.24
N PHE A 174 14.69 -1.65 9.23
CA PHE A 174 14.99 -2.29 7.95
C PHE A 174 16.20 -1.65 7.25
N LEU A 175 16.37 -0.32 7.32
CA LEU A 175 17.56 0.36 6.83
C LEU A 175 18.86 -0.11 7.52
N ARG A 176 18.79 -0.42 8.83
CA ARG A 176 19.94 -1.01 9.56
C ARG A 176 20.27 -2.40 9.04
N HIS A 177 19.26 -3.22 8.73
CA HIS A 177 19.48 -4.51 8.09
C HIS A 177 20.11 -4.35 6.71
N LEU A 178 19.63 -3.42 5.88
CA LEU A 178 20.23 -3.17 4.55
C LEU A 178 21.72 -2.79 4.66
N ARG A 179 22.08 -1.98 5.65
CA ARG A 179 23.48 -1.67 5.95
C ARG A 179 24.26 -2.93 6.36
N SER A 180 23.75 -3.75 7.27
CA SER A 180 24.46 -4.93 7.75
C SER A 180 24.65 -6.01 6.66
N PHE A 181 23.63 -6.28 5.85
CA PHE A 181 23.66 -7.35 4.86
C PHE A 181 24.27 -6.92 3.51
N PHE A 182 23.97 -5.70 3.05
CA PHE A 182 24.38 -5.24 1.72
C PHE A 182 25.47 -4.16 1.77
N GLN A 183 25.83 -3.66 2.95
CA GLN A 183 26.80 -2.56 3.13
C GLN A 183 26.39 -1.28 2.35
N ILE A 184 25.10 -1.12 2.08
CA ILE A 184 24.53 0.08 1.45
C ILE A 184 24.01 1.01 2.55
N MET A 185 24.37 2.28 2.42
CA MET A 185 23.83 3.36 3.25
C MET A 185 23.02 4.31 2.37
N PHE A 186 21.82 4.64 2.82
CA PHE A 186 20.99 5.63 2.17
C PHE A 186 21.41 7.02 2.64
N LYS A 187 21.55 7.95 1.70
CA LYS A 187 21.57 9.38 2.00
C LYS A 187 20.11 9.80 2.26
N ILE A 188 19.90 10.44 3.40
CA ILE A 188 18.59 10.87 3.89
C ILE A 188 18.58 12.39 3.92
N GLU A 189 17.72 13.00 3.10
CA GLU A 189 17.58 14.46 3.02
C GLU A 189 16.14 14.85 3.37
N THR A 190 15.95 15.59 4.45
CA THR A 190 14.63 16.12 4.83
C THR A 190 14.27 17.29 3.91
N LYS A 191 13.11 17.23 3.25
CA LYS A 191 12.57 18.38 2.53
C LYS A 191 11.65 19.15 3.46
N THR A 192 11.93 20.44 3.66
CA THR A 192 11.06 21.31 4.47
C THR A 192 9.78 21.67 3.68
N PRO A 193 8.66 21.94 4.38
CA PRO A 193 7.36 22.22 3.74
C PRO A 193 7.33 23.47 2.85
N GLU A 194 8.37 24.30 2.89
CA GLU A 194 8.44 25.60 2.21
C GLU A 194 8.62 25.47 0.69
N GLU A 195 9.06 24.30 0.19
CA GLU A 195 9.35 24.08 -1.24
C GLU A 195 8.19 23.42 -2.03
N GLU A 196 7.22 22.78 -1.37
CA GLU A 196 6.12 22.09 -2.06
C GLU A 196 4.82 22.15 -1.24
N HIS A 197 3.88 22.97 -1.74
CA HIS A 197 2.49 23.11 -1.32
C HIS A 197 1.87 21.87 -0.62
N MET A 198 1.55 22.05 0.67
CA MET A 198 0.62 21.29 1.52
C MET A 198 0.93 19.79 1.74
N GLY A 199 1.41 19.45 2.95
CA GLY A 199 1.57 18.06 3.43
C GLY A 199 2.43 17.97 4.69
N GLY A 200 2.70 16.75 5.16
CA GLY A 200 3.62 16.45 6.25
C GLY A 200 5.10 16.51 5.83
N GLU A 201 5.99 16.20 6.79
CA GLU A 201 7.43 16.12 6.54
C GLU A 201 7.77 15.02 5.52
N LYS A 202 8.61 15.36 4.55
CA LYS A 202 9.03 14.42 3.49
C LYS A 202 10.53 14.18 3.57
N VAL A 203 10.93 12.98 3.15
CA VAL A 203 12.31 12.53 3.20
C VAL A 203 12.72 12.00 1.84
N LEU A 204 13.70 12.65 1.22
CA LEU A 204 14.33 12.18 -0.01
C LEU A 204 15.40 11.14 0.33
N MET A 205 15.16 9.91 -0.11
CA MET A 205 16.05 8.78 0.08
C MET A 205 16.86 8.54 -1.19
N THR A 206 18.18 8.50 -1.08
CA THR A 206 19.08 8.23 -2.22
C THR A 206 20.02 7.07 -1.89
N CYS A 207 20.17 6.12 -2.81
CA CYS A 207 21.20 5.08 -2.72
C CYS A 207 21.76 4.72 -4.11
N VAL A 208 22.91 4.05 -4.11
CA VAL A 208 23.45 3.38 -5.29
C VAL A 208 23.20 1.88 -5.11
N GLY A 209 22.57 1.24 -6.09
CA GLY A 209 22.30 -0.20 -6.02
C GLY A 209 23.57 -1.06 -6.05
N ILE A 210 23.50 -2.28 -5.53
CA ILE A 210 24.66 -3.19 -5.45
C ILE A 210 25.10 -3.74 -6.82
N GLY A 211 24.25 -3.62 -7.84
CA GLY A 211 24.47 -4.27 -9.14
C GLY A 211 23.94 -5.69 -9.20
N PHE A 212 22.87 -6.00 -8.47
CA PHE A 212 22.37 -7.37 -8.39
C PHE A 212 21.80 -7.81 -9.75
N SER A 213 22.18 -9.01 -10.17
CA SER A 213 21.60 -9.69 -11.32
C SER A 213 21.07 -11.04 -10.88
N ASN A 214 19.85 -11.35 -11.30
CA ASN A 214 19.22 -12.64 -11.09
C ASN A 214 20.06 -13.73 -11.77
N LEU A 215 20.66 -14.61 -10.96
CA LEU A 215 21.54 -15.70 -11.40
C LEU A 215 20.75 -16.82 -12.11
N SER A 216 19.46 -16.96 -11.81
CA SER A 216 18.61 -18.03 -12.34
C SER A 216 18.11 -17.75 -13.76
N LYS A 217 18.30 -16.53 -14.28
CA LYS A 217 17.88 -16.16 -15.64
C LYS A 217 19.10 -16.15 -16.57
N THR A 218 19.21 -17.20 -17.38
CA THR A 218 20.27 -17.34 -18.39
C THR A 218 20.16 -16.28 -19.49
N ILE A 219 21.32 -15.90 -20.03
CA ILE A 219 21.42 -15.01 -21.20
C ILE A 219 21.14 -15.87 -22.42
N ARG A 220 20.11 -15.51 -23.19
CA ARG A 220 20.00 -15.93 -24.59
C ARG A 220 20.47 -14.79 -25.46
#